data_AF-A0A0P9QIV8-F1
#
_entry.id   AF-A0A0P9QIV8-F1
#
_cell.length_a   1.000
_cell.length_b   1.000
_cell.length_c   1.000
_cell.angle_alpha   90.00
_cell.angle_beta   90.00
_cell.angle_gamma   90.00
#
_symmetry.space_group_name_H-M   'P 1'
#
loop_
_entity.id
_entity.type
_entity.pdbx_description
1 polymer ?
#
loop_
_entity_poly.entity_id
_entity_poly.type
_entity_poly.pdbx_seq_one_letter_code
_entity_poly.pdbx_strand_id
1 'polypeptide(L)'
;MVLVAKASFVSKLDIPSLLPIAHSLVKSVPKALSKKGCLEPLEKWFDPQSALYLRSIESKINKQLVADSAYLNLTIRENNSSVSPIAAFFYVVLFRLARRLVKDLVGTNPTWLKVPKDPGGRKTIELSTVKFLFLNEVSLLCEQDRFFSSPDASRVIVKMGDATNLEFEGNSFDAIITSPPYCTRIDYAVATSLELALLRMTVDDYKVLRRSLVGTSTVDPSVPIPESGWGAECISFLDKVRNHTSYASKTYYYKSHVQYYSALYKSIGESSRVCKSGADIVFVVQNSYYKEVLNDLALIVEEMGAYFNLETRQRCDFSNNRSMSDINTNSKKYSKARRTEESVLIFKKL
;
A
#
# COMPACT_ATOMS: atom_id res chain seq x y z
N MET A 1 -1.20 0.09 5.73
CA MET A 1 -0.99 -1.36 5.92
C MET A 1 -0.89 -1.77 7.38
N VAL A 2 -0.01 -1.16 8.20
CA VAL A 2 0.12 -1.50 9.63
C VAL A 2 -1.21 -1.54 10.38
N LEU A 3 -2.07 -0.53 10.23
CA LEU A 3 -3.39 -0.52 10.86
C LEU A 3 -4.29 -1.68 10.40
N VAL A 4 -4.23 -2.07 9.12
CA VAL A 4 -5.02 -3.19 8.61
C VAL A 4 -4.53 -4.51 9.21
N ALA A 5 -3.21 -4.72 9.24
CA ALA A 5 -2.60 -5.91 9.85
C ALA A 5 -2.83 -5.97 11.37
N LYS A 6 -2.80 -4.83 12.07
CA LYS A 6 -3.11 -4.79 13.50
C LYS A 6 -4.58 -5.08 13.79
N ALA A 7 -5.49 -4.58 12.95
CA ALA A 7 -6.92 -4.83 13.09
C ALA A 7 -7.29 -6.32 12.95
N SER A 8 -6.51 -7.12 12.20
CA SER A 8 -6.75 -8.57 12.10
C SER A 8 -6.42 -9.35 13.38
N PHE A 9 -5.81 -8.71 14.39
CA PHE A 9 -5.60 -9.31 15.71
C PHE A 9 -6.71 -8.99 16.72
N VAL A 10 -7.80 -8.31 16.31
CA VAL A 10 -9.00 -8.23 17.14
C VAL A 10 -9.52 -9.64 17.37
N SER A 11 -9.67 -10.04 18.63
CA SER A 11 -10.07 -11.39 19.00
C SER A 11 -11.58 -11.51 19.21
N LYS A 12 -12.07 -12.75 19.37
CA LYS A 12 -13.47 -12.99 19.76
C LYS A 12 -13.83 -12.35 21.11
N LEU A 13 -12.85 -12.19 22.01
CA LEU A 13 -13.06 -11.60 23.34
C LEU A 13 -13.30 -10.09 23.27
N ASP A 14 -12.81 -9.43 22.21
CA ASP A 14 -12.97 -7.99 22.03
C ASP A 14 -14.36 -7.61 21.49
N ILE A 15 -15.01 -8.53 20.75
CA ILE A 15 -16.28 -8.28 20.02
C ILE A 15 -17.36 -7.62 20.89
N PRO A 16 -17.67 -8.12 22.11
CA PRO A 16 -18.74 -7.53 22.91
C PRO A 16 -18.51 -6.05 23.25
N SER A 17 -17.24 -5.60 23.22
CA SER A 17 -16.85 -4.23 23.54
C SER A 17 -16.88 -3.30 22.32
N LEU A 18 -16.78 -3.81 21.09
CA LEU A 18 -16.61 -2.99 19.89
C LEU A 18 -17.83 -2.11 19.61
N LEU A 19 -19.06 -2.64 19.68
CA LEU A 19 -20.25 -1.84 19.41
C LEU A 19 -20.49 -0.75 20.49
N PRO A 20 -20.37 -1.03 21.81
CA PRO A 20 -20.39 0.01 22.83
C PRO A 20 -19.35 1.12 22.62
N ILE A 21 -18.11 0.76 22.29
CA ILE A 21 -17.05 1.74 21.97
C ILE A 21 -17.46 2.57 20.74
N ALA A 22 -17.98 1.93 19.69
CA ALA A 22 -18.45 2.62 18.49
C ALA A 22 -19.49 3.70 18.80
N HIS A 23 -20.48 3.37 19.65
CA HIS A 23 -21.48 4.34 20.11
C HIS A 23 -20.85 5.53 20.84
N SER A 24 -19.84 5.29 21.68
CA SER A 24 -19.09 6.35 22.36
C SER A 24 -18.36 7.26 21.36
N LEU A 25 -17.68 6.67 20.36
CA LEU A 25 -16.92 7.40 19.35
C LEU A 25 -17.79 8.35 18.51
N VAL A 26 -19.02 7.95 18.19
CA VAL A 26 -19.95 8.79 17.41
C VAL A 26 -20.82 9.72 18.26
N LYS A 27 -20.79 9.58 19.60
CA LYS A 27 -21.49 10.47 20.54
C LYS A 27 -20.83 11.85 20.54
N SER A 28 -21.61 12.94 20.59
CA SER A 28 -21.08 14.31 20.68
C SER A 28 -20.11 14.70 19.55
N VAL A 29 -20.37 14.27 18.31
CA VAL A 29 -19.74 14.85 17.11
C VAL A 29 -20.34 16.26 16.90
N PRO A 30 -19.51 17.31 16.74
CA PRO A 30 -20.00 18.68 16.53
C PRO A 30 -20.93 18.77 15.31
N LYS A 31 -22.05 19.49 15.46
CA LYS A 31 -23.03 19.69 14.38
C LYS A 31 -22.63 20.82 13.41
N ALA A 32 -21.71 21.69 13.81
CA ALA A 32 -21.28 22.85 13.04
C ALA A 32 -19.78 23.12 13.25
N LEU A 33 -19.14 23.71 12.24
CA LEU A 33 -17.79 24.25 12.33
C LEU A 33 -17.76 25.46 13.27
N SER A 34 -16.86 25.46 14.25
CA SER A 34 -16.73 26.58 15.19
C SER A 34 -15.80 27.70 14.66
N LYS A 35 -14.80 27.38 13.83
CA LYS A 35 -13.93 28.32 13.10
C LYS A 35 -13.34 27.67 11.84
N LYS A 36 -12.99 28.50 10.83
CA LYS A 36 -12.24 28.07 9.65
C LYS A 36 -10.79 27.80 10.06
N GLY A 37 -10.41 26.53 10.15
CA GLY A 37 -9.07 26.07 10.53
C GLY A 37 -8.14 25.87 9.33
N CYS A 38 -6.98 25.25 9.61
CA CYS A 38 -5.99 24.79 8.65
C CYS A 38 -6.61 23.98 7.49
N LEU A 39 -5.88 23.88 6.36
CA LEU A 39 -6.22 23.04 5.21
C LEU A 39 -6.48 21.59 5.64
N GLU A 40 -7.76 21.19 5.64
CA GLU A 40 -8.20 19.83 5.95
C GLU A 40 -8.07 18.93 4.71
N PRO A 41 -7.22 17.89 4.71
CA PRO A 41 -7.01 17.02 3.55
C PRO A 41 -8.28 16.37 2.99
N LEU A 42 -9.28 16.08 3.84
CA LEU A 42 -10.55 15.49 3.43
C LEU A 42 -11.42 16.42 2.59
N GLU A 43 -11.21 17.74 2.67
CA GLU A 43 -11.97 18.71 1.88
C GLU A 43 -11.72 18.61 0.36
N LYS A 44 -10.76 17.76 -0.06
CA LYS A 44 -10.62 17.35 -1.47
C LYS A 44 -11.86 16.63 -2.00
N TRP A 45 -12.56 15.85 -1.17
CA TRP A 45 -13.71 15.04 -1.59
C TRP A 45 -15.00 15.40 -0.86
N PHE A 46 -14.90 15.98 0.33
CA PHE A 46 -16.03 16.30 1.19
C PHE A 46 -16.19 17.81 1.35
N ASP A 47 -17.42 18.28 1.55
CA ASP A 47 -17.61 19.64 2.01
C ASP A 47 -17.02 19.83 3.43
N PRO A 48 -16.77 21.07 3.88
CA PRO A 48 -16.15 21.31 5.19
C PRO A 48 -16.90 20.67 6.35
N GLN A 49 -18.24 20.61 6.27
CA GLN A 49 -19.07 20.05 7.33
C GLN A 49 -18.98 18.52 7.40
N SER A 50 -18.99 17.82 6.27
CA SER A 50 -18.83 16.36 6.22
C SER A 50 -17.41 15.94 6.59
N ALA A 51 -16.41 16.71 6.15
CA ALA A 51 -15.01 16.52 6.55
C ALA A 51 -14.86 16.62 8.09
N LEU A 52 -15.52 17.60 8.72
CA LEU A 52 -15.54 17.74 10.18
C LEU A 52 -16.09 16.50 10.88
N TYR A 53 -17.16 15.88 10.35
CA TYR A 53 -17.75 14.70 10.98
C TYR A 53 -16.77 13.52 11.00
N LEU A 54 -16.13 13.22 9.86
CA LEU A 54 -15.13 12.16 9.76
C LEU A 54 -13.91 12.46 10.64
N ARG A 55 -13.42 13.71 10.61
CA ARG A 55 -12.29 14.19 11.42
C ARG A 55 -12.58 14.11 12.92
N SER A 56 -13.82 14.35 13.33
CA SER A 56 -14.24 14.28 14.73
C SER A 56 -14.24 12.84 15.26
N ILE A 57 -14.70 11.89 14.43
CA ILE A 57 -14.66 10.46 14.76
C ILE A 57 -13.19 10.00 14.84
N GLU A 58 -12.38 10.34 13.83
CA GLU A 58 -10.94 10.05 13.82
C GLU A 58 -10.22 10.57 15.05
N SER A 59 -10.46 11.84 15.41
CA SER A 59 -9.85 12.47 16.59
C SER A 59 -10.18 11.72 17.88
N LYS A 60 -11.40 11.17 17.99
CA LYS A 60 -11.83 10.39 19.15
C LYS A 60 -11.22 9.01 19.17
N ILE A 61 -11.15 8.33 18.03
CA ILE A 61 -10.43 7.05 17.92
C ILE A 61 -9.00 7.24 18.43
N ASN A 62 -8.31 8.28 17.93
CA ASN A 62 -6.95 8.58 18.35
C ASN A 62 -6.85 8.88 19.85
N LYS A 63 -7.61 9.86 20.36
CA LYS A 63 -7.49 10.33 21.75
C LYS A 63 -8.07 9.41 22.82
N GLN A 64 -8.90 8.44 22.44
CA GLN A 64 -9.50 7.50 23.40
C GLN A 64 -8.84 6.13 23.34
N LEU A 65 -8.34 5.72 22.17
CA LEU A 65 -7.86 4.34 21.96
C LEU A 65 -6.38 4.24 21.60
N VAL A 66 -5.71 5.35 21.28
CA VAL A 66 -4.28 5.37 20.93
C VAL A 66 -3.46 6.14 21.96
N ALA A 67 -3.86 7.36 22.27
CA ALA A 67 -3.12 8.24 23.15
C ALA A 67 -4.07 8.87 24.17
N ASP A 68 -3.66 8.89 25.44
CA ASP A 68 -4.46 9.45 26.53
C ASP A 68 -4.59 10.97 26.36
N SER A 69 -5.66 11.40 25.69
CA SER A 69 -6.08 12.79 25.49
C SER A 69 -5.24 13.65 24.51
N ALA A 70 -3.93 13.44 24.39
CA ALA A 70 -3.09 14.10 23.39
C ALA A 70 -3.16 13.38 22.03
N TYR A 71 -3.33 14.11 20.94
CA TYR A 71 -3.37 13.48 19.61
C TYR A 71 -1.99 12.96 19.20
N LEU A 72 -1.92 11.69 18.79
CA LEU A 72 -0.69 11.05 18.31
C LEU A 72 -0.72 10.94 16.78
N ASN A 73 0.26 11.55 16.10
CA ASN A 73 0.33 11.49 14.64
C ASN A 73 0.78 10.10 14.15
N LEU A 74 -0.13 9.36 13.53
CA LEU A 74 0.12 7.99 13.04
C LEU A 74 0.88 7.92 11.69
N THR A 75 1.15 9.06 11.04
CA THR A 75 2.03 9.09 9.86
C THR A 75 3.52 8.98 10.24
N ILE A 76 3.84 9.17 11.53
CA ILE A 76 5.18 9.01 12.09
C ILE A 76 5.39 7.53 12.45
N ARG A 77 6.51 6.95 12.01
CA ARG A 77 6.80 5.52 12.10
C ARG A 77 6.74 5.02 13.55
N GLU A 78 7.40 5.72 14.45
CA GLU A 78 7.60 5.37 15.87
C GLU A 78 6.26 5.27 16.60
N ASN A 79 5.32 6.15 16.25
CA ASN A 79 4.00 6.25 16.86
C ASN A 79 3.07 5.09 16.51
N ASN A 80 3.38 4.31 15.46
CA ASN A 80 2.53 3.17 15.06
C ASN A 80 2.57 2.03 16.09
N SER A 81 3.65 1.95 16.90
CA SER A 81 3.80 0.93 17.95
C SER A 81 2.67 1.00 19.00
N SER A 82 2.25 2.20 19.37
CA SER A 82 1.21 2.49 20.38
C SER A 82 -0.21 2.10 19.97
N VAL A 83 -0.45 1.77 18.70
CA VAL A 83 -1.80 1.43 18.22
C VAL A 83 -2.15 -0.01 18.59
N SER A 84 -3.22 -0.19 19.38
CA SER A 84 -3.78 -1.51 19.71
C SER A 84 -4.60 -2.11 18.55
N PRO A 85 -4.87 -3.43 18.55
CA PRO A 85 -5.77 -4.05 17.58
C PRO A 85 -7.16 -3.39 17.53
N ILE A 86 -7.75 -3.06 18.69
CA ILE A 86 -9.04 -2.38 18.78
C ILE A 86 -8.99 -0.99 18.14
N ALA A 87 -7.97 -0.19 18.45
CA ALA A 87 -7.81 1.13 17.84
C ALA A 87 -7.66 1.01 16.31
N ALA A 88 -6.83 0.06 15.87
CA ALA A 88 -6.60 -0.22 14.46
C ALA A 88 -7.88 -0.66 13.73
N PHE A 89 -8.72 -1.48 14.38
CA PHE A 89 -10.03 -1.87 13.88
C PHE A 89 -10.94 -0.67 13.61
N PHE A 90 -11.02 0.29 14.52
CA PHE A 90 -11.83 1.49 14.29
C PHE A 90 -11.28 2.39 13.18
N TYR A 91 -9.96 2.43 12.96
CA TYR A 91 -9.42 3.07 11.76
C TYR A 91 -9.83 2.33 10.48
N VAL A 92 -9.82 0.99 10.48
CA VAL A 92 -10.30 0.19 9.33
C VAL A 92 -11.79 0.43 9.06
N VAL A 93 -12.63 0.49 10.10
CA VAL A 93 -14.04 0.88 9.99
C VAL A 93 -14.16 2.27 9.35
N LEU A 94 -13.37 3.24 9.81
CA LEU A 94 -13.40 4.60 9.28
C LEU A 94 -12.94 4.66 7.82
N PHE A 95 -11.93 3.88 7.43
CA PHE A 95 -11.47 3.74 6.04
C PHE A 95 -12.60 3.18 5.15
N ARG A 96 -13.26 2.11 5.60
CA ARG A 96 -14.40 1.51 4.90
C ARG A 96 -15.57 2.48 4.74
N LEU A 97 -15.91 3.21 5.81
CA LEU A 97 -16.94 4.24 5.79
C LEU A 97 -16.60 5.31 4.74
N ALA A 98 -15.41 5.89 4.79
CA ALA A 98 -15.02 6.94 3.85
C ALA A 98 -15.04 6.44 2.40
N ARG A 99 -14.54 5.21 2.14
CA ARG A 99 -14.63 4.56 0.82
C ARG A 99 -16.06 4.41 0.34
N ARG A 100 -16.97 3.98 1.21
CA ARG A 100 -18.40 3.84 0.90
C ARG A 100 -19.04 5.19 0.54
N LEU A 101 -18.65 6.26 1.22
CA LEU A 101 -19.18 7.61 0.97
C LEU A 101 -18.70 8.23 -0.34
N VAL A 102 -17.53 7.80 -0.87
CA VAL A 102 -16.97 8.30 -2.14
C VAL A 102 -17.04 7.29 -3.29
N LYS A 103 -17.83 6.21 -3.14
CA LYS A 103 -17.90 5.13 -4.12
C LYS A 103 -18.22 5.60 -5.54
N ASP A 104 -19.01 6.67 -5.67
CA ASP A 104 -19.42 7.29 -6.92
C ASP A 104 -18.34 8.17 -7.56
N LEU A 105 -17.27 8.48 -6.82
CA LEU A 105 -16.09 9.19 -7.32
C LEU A 105 -15.03 8.23 -7.88
N VAL A 106 -15.21 6.92 -7.76
CA VAL A 106 -14.32 5.92 -8.36
C VAL A 106 -14.49 5.96 -9.88
N GLY A 107 -13.39 6.17 -10.60
CA GLY A 107 -13.40 6.18 -12.06
C GLY A 107 -13.39 4.78 -12.67
N THR A 108 -13.11 4.71 -13.98
CA THR A 108 -12.86 3.43 -14.68
C THR A 108 -11.60 2.73 -14.17
N ASN A 109 -10.62 3.49 -13.67
CA ASN A 109 -9.49 2.95 -12.93
C ASN A 109 -9.84 2.90 -11.43
N PRO A 110 -9.98 1.71 -10.84
CA PRO A 110 -10.42 1.56 -9.44
C PRO A 110 -9.39 2.12 -8.43
N THR A 111 -8.15 2.34 -8.85
CA THR A 111 -7.10 2.95 -8.03
C THR A 111 -7.31 4.46 -7.85
N TRP A 112 -8.02 5.13 -8.75
CA TRP A 112 -8.13 6.59 -8.77
C TRP A 112 -9.51 7.07 -8.29
N LEU A 113 -9.48 7.92 -7.26
CA LEU A 113 -10.63 8.71 -6.83
C LEU A 113 -10.64 10.04 -7.57
N LYS A 114 -11.73 10.34 -8.27
CA LYS A 114 -11.93 11.66 -8.88
C LYS A 114 -12.00 12.72 -7.78
N VAL A 115 -11.26 13.81 -7.98
CA VAL A 115 -11.31 14.99 -7.11
C VAL A 115 -12.23 16.01 -7.78
N PRO A 116 -13.36 16.40 -7.16
CA PRO A 116 -14.22 17.47 -7.65
C PRO A 116 -13.43 18.77 -7.89
N LYS A 117 -13.63 19.40 -9.05
CA LYS A 117 -12.92 20.65 -9.41
C LYS A 117 -13.48 21.86 -8.67
N ASP A 118 -14.80 21.88 -8.49
CA ASP A 118 -15.54 22.93 -7.80
C ASP A 118 -16.01 22.45 -6.41
N PRO A 119 -16.23 23.37 -5.45
CA PRO A 119 -16.77 23.01 -4.14
C PRO A 119 -18.16 22.35 -4.18
N GLY A 120 -18.98 22.63 -5.19
CA GLY A 120 -20.32 22.07 -5.34
C GLY A 120 -20.34 20.58 -5.68
N GLY A 121 -19.28 20.08 -6.34
CA GLY A 121 -19.11 18.66 -6.63
C GLY A 121 -18.62 17.81 -5.46
N ARG A 122 -18.33 18.42 -4.30
CA ARG A 122 -17.90 17.69 -3.09
C ARG A 122 -19.08 16.99 -2.41
N LYS A 123 -18.78 15.88 -1.74
CA LYS A 123 -19.79 15.10 -1.02
C LYS A 123 -20.27 15.86 0.21
N THR A 124 -21.57 16.11 0.25
CA THR A 124 -22.29 16.64 1.42
C THR A 124 -23.08 15.49 2.05
N ILE A 125 -22.80 15.17 3.31
CA ILE A 125 -23.34 14.02 4.02
C ILE A 125 -23.93 14.49 5.35
N GLU A 126 -25.14 14.04 5.66
CA GLU A 126 -25.74 14.33 6.95
C GLU A 126 -25.04 13.59 8.10
N LEU A 127 -24.96 14.22 9.27
CA LEU A 127 -24.36 13.61 10.45
C LEU A 127 -25.06 12.31 10.86
N SER A 128 -26.39 12.25 10.75
CA SER A 128 -27.21 11.06 10.99
C SER A 128 -26.73 9.87 10.15
N THR A 129 -26.51 10.11 8.84
CA THR A 129 -26.00 9.12 7.90
C THR A 129 -24.60 8.65 8.25
N VAL A 130 -23.68 9.58 8.59
CA VAL A 130 -22.31 9.22 9.01
C VAL A 130 -22.35 8.30 10.23
N LYS A 131 -23.14 8.64 11.25
CA LYS A 131 -23.26 7.83 12.48
C LYS A 131 -23.83 6.45 12.20
N PHE A 132 -24.94 6.39 11.45
CA PHE A 132 -25.60 5.14 11.09
C PHE A 132 -24.65 4.22 10.32
N LEU A 133 -24.00 4.74 9.27
CA LEU A 133 -23.08 3.95 8.46
C LEU A 133 -21.84 3.50 9.24
N PHE A 134 -21.30 4.35 10.12
CA PHE A 134 -20.17 3.95 10.98
C PHE A 134 -20.53 2.75 11.87
N LEU A 135 -21.66 2.82 12.57
CA LEU A 135 -22.13 1.73 13.43
C LEU A 135 -22.41 0.46 12.61
N ASN A 136 -23.02 0.61 11.43
CA ASN A 136 -23.28 -0.51 10.53
C ASN A 136 -21.99 -1.20 10.05
N GLU A 137 -20.93 -0.45 9.72
CA GLU A 137 -19.64 -1.05 9.34
C GLU A 137 -19.00 -1.80 10.52
N VAL A 138 -19.16 -1.32 11.76
CA VAL A 138 -18.72 -2.07 12.96
C VAL A 138 -19.46 -3.40 13.06
N SER A 139 -20.80 -3.39 13.02
CA SER A 139 -21.62 -4.60 13.08
C SER A 139 -21.23 -5.61 11.98
N LEU A 140 -21.08 -5.14 10.74
CA LEU A 140 -20.71 -5.99 9.61
C LEU A 140 -19.34 -6.65 9.78
N LEU A 141 -18.35 -5.94 10.35
CA LEU A 141 -17.03 -6.55 10.59
C LEU A 141 -17.05 -7.51 11.78
N CYS A 142 -17.88 -7.25 12.80
CA CYS A 142 -18.06 -8.16 13.93
C CYS A 142 -18.72 -9.50 13.54
N GLU A 143 -19.42 -9.55 12.41
CA GLU A 143 -20.04 -10.77 11.87
C GLU A 143 -19.09 -11.58 10.96
N GLN A 144 -17.91 -11.04 10.59
CA GLN A 144 -16.99 -11.70 9.66
C GLN A 144 -16.03 -12.66 10.35
N ASP A 145 -16.07 -13.94 9.96
CA ASP A 145 -15.22 -15.00 10.53
C ASP A 145 -13.71 -14.76 10.46
N ARG A 146 -13.28 -13.86 9.56
CA ARG A 146 -11.86 -13.57 9.26
C ARG A 146 -11.11 -12.88 10.40
N PHE A 147 -11.81 -12.31 11.38
CA PHE A 147 -11.19 -11.73 12.56
C PHE A 147 -10.97 -12.76 13.68
N PHE A 148 -11.32 -14.04 13.48
CA PHE A 148 -11.47 -14.96 14.60
C PHE A 148 -10.52 -16.16 14.63
N SER A 149 -9.60 -16.24 13.67
CA SER A 149 -8.50 -17.22 13.67
C SER A 149 -7.26 -16.51 14.20
N SER A 150 -7.12 -16.41 15.53
CA SER A 150 -5.93 -15.77 16.11
C SER A 150 -4.81 -16.81 16.22
N PRO A 151 -3.72 -16.72 15.43
CA PRO A 151 -2.43 -17.15 15.96
C PRO A 151 -2.15 -16.40 17.27
N ASP A 152 -1.28 -16.94 18.10
CA ASP A 152 -0.79 -16.26 19.31
C ASP A 152 -0.17 -14.90 18.93
N ALA A 153 -0.97 -13.83 19.02
CA ALA A 153 -0.61 -12.49 18.58
C ALA A 153 0.59 -11.93 19.37
N SER A 154 0.90 -12.51 20.53
CA SER A 154 2.08 -12.13 21.33
C SER A 154 3.41 -12.40 20.61
N ARG A 155 3.41 -13.29 19.61
CA ARG A 155 4.60 -13.63 18.81
C ARG A 155 4.72 -12.83 17.51
N VAL A 156 3.73 -11.98 17.20
CA VAL A 156 3.69 -11.24 15.94
C VAL A 156 4.01 -9.77 16.15
N ILE A 157 5.04 -9.30 15.45
CA ILE A 157 5.46 -7.91 15.48
C ILE A 157 5.11 -7.26 14.14
N VAL A 158 4.26 -6.24 14.17
CA VAL A 158 3.92 -5.43 12.98
C VAL A 158 4.60 -4.08 13.07
N LYS A 159 5.49 -3.79 12.11
CA LYS A 159 6.19 -2.51 11.99
C LYS A 159 5.94 -1.87 10.63
N MET A 160 6.03 -0.53 10.61
CA MET A 160 6.18 0.22 9.36
C MET A 160 7.68 0.25 9.01
N GLY A 161 8.04 0.10 7.74
CA GLY A 161 9.43 0.12 7.31
C GLY A 161 9.57 0.31 5.80
N ASP A 162 10.80 0.54 5.36
CA ASP A 162 11.21 0.63 3.96
C ASP A 162 12.02 -0.61 3.60
N ALA A 163 11.55 -1.38 2.62
CA ALA A 163 12.22 -2.60 2.21
C ALA A 163 13.59 -2.36 1.54
N THR A 164 13.87 -1.13 1.10
CA THR A 164 15.15 -0.71 0.52
C THR A 164 16.18 -0.31 1.58
N ASN A 165 15.76 -0.19 2.85
CA ASN A 165 16.60 0.15 4.00
C ASN A 165 15.92 -0.35 5.29
N LEU A 166 16.09 -1.65 5.57
CA LEU A 166 15.50 -2.31 6.73
C LEU A 166 16.23 -1.89 8.02
N GLU A 167 15.47 -1.58 9.06
CA GLU A 167 16.00 -1.12 10.36
C GLU A 167 16.63 -2.24 11.22
N PHE A 168 16.79 -3.43 10.65
CA PHE A 168 17.29 -4.61 11.36
C PHE A 168 18.79 -4.78 11.15
N GLU A 169 19.47 -5.33 12.14
CA GLU A 169 20.87 -5.73 12.03
C GLU A 169 21.04 -6.88 11.03
N GLY A 170 22.26 -7.04 10.52
CA GLY A 170 22.57 -8.18 9.65
C GLY A 170 22.40 -9.52 10.38
N ASN A 171 22.05 -10.58 9.64
CA ASN A 171 21.90 -11.94 10.20
C ASN A 171 20.88 -12.07 11.36
N SER A 172 19.81 -11.28 11.33
CA SER A 172 18.75 -11.27 12.35
C SER A 172 17.63 -12.29 12.09
N PHE A 173 17.40 -12.69 10.84
CA PHE A 173 16.25 -13.51 10.46
C PHE A 173 16.65 -14.87 9.88
N ASP A 174 15.90 -15.91 10.26
CA ASP A 174 16.09 -17.28 9.76
C ASP A 174 15.41 -17.52 8.40
N ALA A 175 14.41 -16.69 8.05
CA ALA A 175 13.75 -16.74 6.75
C ALA A 175 13.06 -15.41 6.40
N ILE A 176 12.84 -15.17 5.11
CA ILE A 176 12.01 -14.09 4.57
C ILE A 176 11.02 -14.67 3.56
N ILE A 177 9.78 -14.18 3.58
CA ILE A 177 8.79 -14.41 2.52
C ILE A 177 8.25 -13.05 2.11
N THR A 178 8.34 -12.72 0.83
CA THR A 178 7.95 -11.40 0.33
C THR A 178 7.35 -11.46 -1.08
N SER A 179 6.49 -10.49 -1.38
CA SER A 179 5.96 -10.21 -2.70
C SER A 179 6.17 -8.72 -3.00
N PRO A 180 7.37 -8.31 -3.45
CA PRO A 180 7.64 -6.91 -3.74
C PRO A 180 6.64 -6.40 -4.81
N PRO A 181 6.33 -5.09 -4.83
CA PRO A 181 5.46 -4.53 -5.86
C PRO A 181 5.90 -4.99 -7.25
N TYR A 182 4.99 -5.58 -8.01
CA TYR A 182 5.29 -5.97 -9.39
C TYR A 182 5.54 -4.72 -10.23
N CYS A 183 6.39 -4.83 -11.25
CA CYS A 183 6.72 -3.76 -12.18
C CYS A 183 5.54 -3.37 -13.08
N THR A 184 4.50 -2.86 -12.43
CA THR A 184 3.24 -2.42 -13.01
C THR A 184 3.09 -0.92 -12.76
N ARG A 185 1.98 -0.32 -13.22
CA ARG A 185 1.71 1.11 -13.01
C ARG A 185 0.67 1.36 -11.92
N ILE A 186 0.51 0.43 -10.97
CA ILE A 186 -0.38 0.60 -9.81
C ILE A 186 0.29 1.58 -8.84
N ASP A 187 -0.32 2.74 -8.65
CA ASP A 187 0.19 3.77 -7.75
C ASP A 187 -0.47 3.62 -6.37
N TYR A 188 0.21 2.94 -5.45
CA TYR A 188 -0.33 2.64 -4.11
C TYR A 188 -0.60 3.89 -3.26
N ALA A 189 0.16 4.96 -3.43
CA ALA A 189 -0.11 6.23 -2.74
C ALA A 189 -1.42 6.84 -3.24
N VAL A 190 -1.69 6.82 -4.55
CA VAL A 190 -2.99 7.23 -5.09
C VAL A 190 -4.09 6.29 -4.60
N ALA A 191 -3.84 4.97 -4.65
CA ALA A 191 -4.75 3.93 -4.22
C ALA A 191 -5.23 4.11 -2.79
N THR A 192 -4.40 4.68 -1.90
CA THR A 192 -4.66 4.85 -0.47
C THR A 192 -4.79 6.32 -0.04
N SER A 193 -4.92 7.23 -1.01
CA SER A 193 -4.92 8.68 -0.76
C SER A 193 -6.02 9.16 0.21
N LEU A 194 -7.18 8.50 0.20
CA LEU A 194 -8.29 8.81 1.12
C LEU A 194 -7.96 8.40 2.56
N GLU A 195 -7.38 7.22 2.75
CA GLU A 195 -6.95 6.73 4.06
C GLU A 195 -5.81 7.58 4.62
N LEU A 196 -4.86 7.99 3.78
CA LEU A 196 -3.78 8.92 4.17
C LEU A 196 -4.34 10.29 4.59
N ALA A 197 -5.36 10.79 3.89
CA ALA A 197 -6.05 12.03 4.27
C ALA A 197 -6.79 11.88 5.62
N LEU A 198 -7.42 10.72 5.88
CA LEU A 198 -7.99 10.41 7.20
C LEU A 198 -6.91 10.38 8.29
N LEU A 199 -5.70 9.89 7.99
CA LEU A 199 -4.56 9.94 8.91
C LEU A 199 -3.87 11.31 9.00
N ARG A 200 -4.49 12.38 8.47
CA ARG A 200 -3.99 13.77 8.49
C ARG A 200 -2.70 14.00 7.70
N MET A 201 -2.35 13.09 6.79
CA MET A 201 -1.20 13.31 5.93
C MET A 201 -1.37 14.60 5.13
N THR A 202 -0.40 15.50 5.24
CA THR A 202 -0.44 16.77 4.51
C THR A 202 -0.22 16.53 3.02
N VAL A 203 -0.52 17.55 2.21
CA VAL A 203 -0.29 17.48 0.76
C VAL A 203 1.19 17.30 0.43
N ASP A 204 2.08 17.90 1.21
CA ASP A 204 3.51 17.83 0.94
C ASP A 204 4.12 16.51 1.43
N ASP A 205 3.73 16.03 2.61
CA ASP A 205 4.10 14.68 3.08
C ASP A 205 3.62 13.60 2.10
N TYR A 206 2.42 13.76 1.56
CA TYR A 206 1.88 12.86 0.54
C TYR A 206 2.74 12.83 -0.73
N LYS A 207 3.23 13.99 -1.21
CA LYS A 207 4.10 14.05 -2.38
C LYS A 207 5.44 13.35 -2.11
N VAL A 208 6.00 13.54 -0.92
CA VAL A 208 7.23 12.88 -0.49
C VAL A 208 7.03 11.36 -0.45
N LEU A 209 6.00 10.88 0.25
CA LEU A 209 5.66 9.46 0.32
C LEU A 209 5.44 8.86 -1.07
N ARG A 210 4.64 9.50 -1.91
CA ARG A 210 4.34 8.99 -3.26
C ARG A 210 5.60 8.83 -4.11
N ARG A 211 6.63 9.66 -3.92
CA ARG A 211 7.91 9.54 -4.64
C ARG A 211 8.81 8.45 -4.07
N SER A 212 8.68 8.14 -2.77
CA SER A 212 9.51 7.12 -2.13
C SER A 212 9.03 5.69 -2.35
N LEU A 213 7.77 5.47 -2.73
CA LEU A 213 7.23 4.12 -2.94
C LEU A 213 7.85 3.41 -4.17
N VAL A 214 8.25 2.16 -3.97
CA VAL A 214 8.67 1.25 -5.05
C VAL A 214 7.54 1.09 -6.07
N GLY A 215 7.86 1.22 -7.35
CA GLY A 215 6.87 1.15 -8.43
C GLY A 215 6.02 2.42 -8.60
N THR A 216 6.42 3.54 -8.00
CA THR A 216 5.73 4.82 -8.20
C THR A 216 5.67 5.22 -9.67
N SER A 217 4.56 5.84 -10.07
CA SER A 217 4.41 6.43 -11.41
C SER A 217 5.08 7.81 -11.54
N THR A 218 5.59 8.36 -10.43
CA THR A 218 6.26 9.65 -10.39
C THR A 218 7.75 9.47 -10.65
N VAL A 219 8.20 9.92 -11.81
CA VAL A 219 9.62 9.79 -12.21
C VAL A 219 10.44 10.91 -11.58
N ASP A 220 11.54 10.54 -10.93
CA ASP A 220 12.51 11.51 -10.42
C ASP A 220 13.31 12.09 -11.60
N PRO A 221 13.58 13.41 -11.61
CA PRO A 221 14.44 14.01 -12.62
C PRO A 221 15.80 13.30 -12.75
N SER A 222 16.36 12.89 -11.61
CA SER A 222 17.59 12.11 -11.47
C SER A 222 17.25 10.62 -11.36
N VAL A 223 17.68 9.83 -12.35
CA VAL A 223 17.54 8.38 -12.27
C VAL A 223 18.87 7.73 -11.94
N PRO A 224 18.87 6.63 -11.16
CA PRO A 224 20.05 5.83 -10.92
C PRO A 224 20.72 5.39 -12.23
N ILE A 225 22.01 5.11 -12.18
CA ILE A 225 22.72 4.48 -13.29
C ILE A 225 22.55 2.97 -13.13
N PRO A 226 22.12 2.23 -14.17
CA PRO A 226 22.08 0.77 -14.11
C PRO A 226 23.44 0.19 -13.73
N GLU A 227 23.46 -0.72 -12.76
CA GLU A 227 24.69 -1.34 -12.22
C GLU A 227 24.86 -2.75 -12.77
N SER A 228 26.10 -3.25 -12.83
CA SER A 228 26.39 -4.60 -13.32
C SER A 228 25.69 -5.71 -12.52
N GLY A 229 25.45 -5.47 -11.22
CA GLY A 229 24.74 -6.40 -10.34
C GLY A 229 23.25 -6.57 -10.66
N TRP A 230 22.69 -5.80 -11.61
CA TRP A 230 21.28 -5.93 -12.00
C TRP A 230 21.01 -7.13 -12.92
N GLY A 231 22.05 -7.73 -13.48
CA GLY A 231 21.91 -8.90 -14.36
C GLY A 231 21.70 -8.55 -15.83
N ALA A 232 21.99 -9.52 -16.71
CA ALA A 232 21.93 -9.32 -18.16
C ALA A 232 20.50 -9.14 -18.66
N GLU A 233 19.52 -9.83 -18.06
CA GLU A 233 18.12 -9.73 -18.46
C GLU A 233 17.57 -8.34 -18.14
N CYS A 234 17.90 -7.77 -16.98
CA CYS A 234 17.48 -6.43 -16.60
C CYS A 234 18.04 -5.36 -17.55
N ILE A 235 19.34 -5.43 -17.85
CA ILE A 235 20.00 -4.50 -18.76
C ILE A 235 19.43 -4.62 -20.18
N SER A 236 19.26 -5.85 -20.67
CA SER A 236 18.64 -6.15 -21.97
C SER A 236 17.21 -5.60 -22.07
N PHE A 237 16.39 -5.80 -21.03
CA PHE A 237 15.05 -5.24 -20.95
C PHE A 237 15.07 -3.71 -21.00
N LEU A 238 15.92 -3.07 -20.19
CA LEU A 238 16.05 -1.61 -20.13
C LEU A 238 16.48 -1.01 -21.47
N ASP A 239 17.40 -1.66 -22.19
CA ASP A 239 17.84 -1.23 -23.52
C ASP A 239 16.72 -1.37 -24.55
N LYS A 240 15.96 -2.46 -24.52
CA LYS A 240 14.76 -2.63 -25.36
C LYS A 240 13.74 -1.54 -25.09
N VAL A 241 13.45 -1.22 -23.82
CA VAL A 241 12.54 -0.13 -23.45
C VAL A 241 13.09 1.22 -23.92
N ARG A 242 14.38 1.50 -23.74
CA ARG A 242 14.99 2.78 -24.11
C ARG A 242 14.92 3.05 -25.61
N ASN A 243 15.14 2.03 -26.43
CA ASN A 243 15.19 2.11 -27.88
C ASN A 243 13.84 1.83 -28.56
N HIS A 244 12.81 1.54 -27.77
CA HIS A 244 11.47 1.31 -28.29
C HIS A 244 10.89 2.56 -28.96
N THR A 245 10.14 2.38 -30.04
CA THR A 245 9.56 3.47 -30.86
C THR A 245 8.32 4.13 -30.24
N SER A 246 7.84 3.61 -29.12
CA SER A 246 6.64 4.14 -28.46
C SER A 246 6.89 5.51 -27.85
N TYR A 247 5.80 6.26 -27.69
CA TYR A 247 5.85 7.56 -27.05
C TYR A 247 6.48 7.50 -25.66
N ALA A 248 7.42 8.41 -25.40
CA ALA A 248 8.15 8.59 -24.14
C ALA A 248 8.93 7.35 -23.64
N SER A 249 9.23 6.39 -24.52
CA SER A 249 10.03 5.19 -24.21
C SER A 249 11.40 5.53 -23.61
N LYS A 250 12.23 6.28 -24.35
CA LYS A 250 13.57 6.73 -23.92
C LYS A 250 13.57 7.67 -22.70
N THR A 251 12.47 8.39 -22.47
CA THR A 251 12.37 9.40 -21.42
C THR A 251 11.64 8.85 -20.19
N TYR A 252 10.33 9.01 -20.12
CA TYR A 252 9.52 8.68 -18.94
C TYR A 252 9.58 7.18 -18.61
N TYR A 253 9.36 6.29 -19.58
CA TYR A 253 9.22 4.87 -19.29
C TYR A 253 10.56 4.24 -18.92
N TYR A 254 11.62 4.50 -19.67
CA TYR A 254 12.97 4.05 -19.31
C TYR A 254 13.32 4.47 -17.89
N LYS A 255 13.16 5.76 -17.57
CA LYS A 255 13.45 6.29 -16.23
C LYS A 255 12.64 5.59 -15.13
N SER A 256 11.34 5.37 -15.35
CA SER A 256 10.47 4.68 -14.40
C SER A 256 10.91 3.23 -14.13
N HIS A 257 11.32 2.49 -15.15
CA HIS A 257 11.82 1.12 -14.97
C HIS A 257 13.18 1.11 -14.26
N VAL A 258 14.10 2.03 -14.60
CA VAL A 258 15.39 2.17 -13.90
C VAL A 258 15.19 2.42 -12.41
N GLN A 259 14.27 3.31 -12.03
CA GLN A 259 13.93 3.55 -10.63
C GLN A 259 13.37 2.30 -9.93
N TYR A 260 12.48 1.58 -10.62
CA TYR A 260 11.92 0.33 -10.12
C TYR A 260 13.01 -0.71 -9.81
N TYR A 261 13.89 -0.99 -10.78
CA TYR A 261 14.94 -1.99 -10.62
C TYR A 261 15.99 -1.58 -9.59
N SER A 262 16.31 -0.29 -9.49
CA SER A 262 17.19 0.20 -8.42
C SER A 262 16.61 -0.06 -7.03
N ALA A 263 15.31 0.17 -6.84
CA ALA A 263 14.65 -0.09 -5.56
C ALA A 263 14.51 -1.58 -5.27
N LEU A 264 14.16 -2.39 -6.29
CA LEU A 264 14.10 -3.85 -6.16
C LEU A 264 15.46 -4.44 -5.79
N TYR A 265 16.52 -4.02 -6.48
CA TYR A 265 17.90 -4.44 -6.22
C TYR A 265 18.32 -4.13 -4.78
N LYS A 266 18.06 -2.90 -4.30
CA LYS A 266 18.30 -2.54 -2.89
C LYS A 266 17.50 -3.41 -1.92
N SER A 267 16.25 -3.72 -2.24
CA SER A 267 15.40 -4.56 -1.39
C SER A 267 15.84 -6.03 -1.33
N ILE A 268 16.39 -6.57 -2.42
CA ILE A 268 17.02 -7.89 -2.45
C ILE A 268 18.29 -7.87 -1.60
N GLY A 269 19.13 -6.83 -1.77
CA GLY A 269 20.34 -6.64 -0.96
C GLY A 269 20.04 -6.56 0.54
N GLU A 270 19.01 -5.81 0.94
CA GLU A 270 18.58 -5.72 2.33
C GLU A 270 18.03 -7.05 2.84
N SER A 271 17.24 -7.77 2.05
CA SER A 271 16.79 -9.14 2.39
C SER A 271 17.97 -10.08 2.63
N SER A 272 18.98 -10.07 1.75
CA SER A 272 20.20 -10.84 1.94
C SER A 272 20.93 -10.40 3.21
N ARG A 273 21.13 -9.10 3.43
CA ARG A 273 21.84 -8.56 4.59
C ARG A 273 21.24 -9.04 5.92
N VAL A 274 19.91 -8.92 6.08
CA VAL A 274 19.25 -9.21 7.36
C VAL A 274 19.03 -10.70 7.62
N CYS A 275 19.08 -11.55 6.61
CA CYS A 275 19.00 -13.01 6.77
C CYS A 275 20.31 -13.63 7.26
N LYS A 276 20.25 -14.72 8.03
CA LYS A 276 21.44 -15.51 8.42
C LYS A 276 21.99 -16.31 7.24
N SER A 277 23.27 -16.68 7.25
CA SER A 277 23.78 -17.69 6.30
C SER A 277 22.97 -18.98 6.44
N GLY A 278 22.62 -19.58 5.30
CA GLY A 278 21.76 -20.75 5.21
C GLY A 278 20.26 -20.48 5.29
N ALA A 279 19.82 -19.22 5.52
CA ALA A 279 18.41 -18.85 5.58
C ALA A 279 17.72 -18.96 4.22
N ASP A 280 16.42 -19.29 4.26
CA ASP A 280 15.57 -19.31 3.07
C ASP A 280 14.95 -17.93 2.83
N ILE A 281 15.06 -17.44 1.59
CA ILE A 281 14.49 -16.16 1.17
C ILE A 281 13.56 -16.44 0.00
N VAL A 282 12.27 -16.19 0.19
CA VAL A 282 11.23 -16.48 -0.80
C VAL A 282 10.71 -15.18 -1.40
N PHE A 283 10.79 -15.07 -2.72
CA PHE A 283 10.22 -13.98 -3.51
C PHE A 283 9.08 -14.50 -4.37
N VAL A 284 7.90 -13.90 -4.23
CA VAL A 284 6.78 -14.10 -5.15
C VAL A 284 6.72 -12.90 -6.07
N VAL A 285 7.02 -13.11 -7.35
CA VAL A 285 7.08 -12.04 -8.36
C VAL A 285 6.24 -12.40 -9.57
N GLN A 286 5.78 -11.39 -10.30
CA GLN A 286 5.00 -11.62 -11.51
C GLN A 286 5.64 -10.91 -12.68
N ASN A 287 5.67 -11.59 -13.83
CA ASN A 287 6.09 -10.97 -15.06
C ASN A 287 5.16 -9.80 -15.45
N SER A 288 5.67 -8.95 -16.31
CA SER A 288 4.90 -7.85 -16.90
C SER A 288 5.36 -7.58 -18.32
N TYR A 289 4.76 -6.60 -18.98
CA TYR A 289 5.14 -6.24 -20.34
C TYR A 289 5.19 -4.73 -20.50
N TYR A 290 6.29 -4.24 -21.06
CA TYR A 290 6.31 -2.93 -21.68
C TYR A 290 5.96 -3.08 -23.16
N LYS A 291 4.68 -2.85 -23.51
CA LYS A 291 4.18 -3.11 -24.87
C LYS A 291 4.39 -4.60 -25.22
N GLU A 292 5.14 -4.94 -26.24
CA GLU A 292 5.49 -6.31 -26.62
C GLU A 292 6.73 -6.84 -25.88
N VAL A 293 7.48 -5.99 -25.20
CA VAL A 293 8.71 -6.37 -24.50
C VAL A 293 8.35 -7.05 -23.18
N LEU A 294 8.63 -8.35 -23.09
CA LEU A 294 8.50 -9.12 -21.84
C LEU A 294 9.47 -8.58 -20.80
N ASN A 295 8.94 -8.31 -19.62
CA ASN A 295 9.70 -8.08 -18.40
C ASN A 295 9.66 -9.37 -17.58
N ASP A 296 10.68 -10.23 -17.75
CA ASP A 296 10.84 -11.46 -16.97
C ASP A 296 11.40 -11.13 -15.58
N LEU A 297 10.48 -10.72 -14.70
CA LEU A 297 10.84 -10.29 -13.36
C LEU A 297 11.43 -11.45 -12.52
N ALA A 298 11.07 -12.69 -12.82
CA ALA A 298 11.60 -13.85 -12.12
C ALA A 298 13.09 -14.01 -12.42
N LEU A 299 13.48 -14.03 -13.70
CA LEU A 299 14.88 -14.14 -14.09
C LEU A 299 15.71 -12.95 -13.59
N ILE A 300 15.18 -11.73 -13.67
CA ILE A 300 15.85 -10.53 -13.14
C ILE A 300 16.14 -10.66 -11.65
N VAL A 301 15.18 -11.17 -10.86
CA VAL A 301 15.36 -11.36 -9.41
C VAL A 301 16.36 -12.48 -9.12
N GLU A 302 16.41 -13.54 -9.93
CA GLU A 302 17.44 -14.58 -9.83
C GLU A 302 18.84 -14.00 -10.07
N GLU A 303 19.04 -13.21 -11.13
CA GLU A 303 20.33 -12.58 -11.43
C GLU A 303 20.76 -11.58 -10.36
N MET A 304 19.84 -10.71 -9.90
CA MET A 304 20.10 -9.78 -8.80
C MET A 304 20.40 -10.51 -7.49
N GLY A 305 19.68 -11.60 -7.20
CA GLY A 305 19.90 -12.43 -6.02
C GLY A 305 21.30 -13.05 -6.01
N ALA A 306 21.73 -13.60 -7.15
CA ALA A 306 23.06 -14.18 -7.29
C ALA A 306 24.18 -13.18 -6.95
N TYR A 307 24.02 -11.91 -7.32
CA TYR A 307 24.97 -10.85 -6.95
C TYR A 307 25.07 -10.64 -5.43
N PHE A 308 23.99 -10.87 -4.69
CA PHE A 308 23.93 -10.76 -3.23
C PHE A 308 24.16 -12.09 -2.49
N ASN A 309 24.87 -13.04 -3.11
CA ASN A 309 25.15 -14.38 -2.57
C ASN A 309 23.88 -15.16 -2.22
N LEU A 310 22.82 -14.99 -3.01
CA LEU A 310 21.61 -15.80 -2.91
C LEU A 310 21.63 -16.86 -4.02
N GLU A 311 21.61 -18.13 -3.62
CA GLU A 311 21.55 -19.26 -4.55
C GLU A 311 20.08 -19.64 -4.78
N THR A 312 19.61 -19.59 -6.02
CA THR A 312 18.27 -20.07 -6.38
C THR A 312 18.21 -21.59 -6.19
N ARG A 313 17.42 -22.04 -5.21
CA ARG A 313 17.17 -23.47 -4.96
C ARG A 313 16.02 -24.00 -5.78
N GLN A 314 14.98 -23.19 -5.95
CA GLN A 314 13.76 -23.61 -6.63
C GLN A 314 13.06 -22.39 -7.24
N ARG A 315 12.47 -22.61 -8.42
CA ARG A 315 11.51 -21.73 -9.08
C ARG A 315 10.23 -22.52 -9.36
N CYS A 316 9.08 -21.94 -9.03
CA CYS A 316 7.78 -22.50 -9.35
C CYS A 316 6.92 -21.45 -10.05
N ASP A 317 6.53 -21.73 -11.29
CA ASP A 317 5.77 -20.81 -12.13
C ASP A 317 4.27 -21.19 -12.17
N PHE A 318 3.43 -20.19 -12.00
CA PHE A 318 1.98 -20.28 -11.94
C PHE A 318 1.38 -19.41 -13.04
N SER A 319 0.89 -20.06 -14.10
CA SER A 319 0.23 -19.35 -15.20
C SER A 319 -1.19 -18.93 -14.81
N ASN A 320 -1.50 -17.64 -14.96
CA ASN A 320 -2.83 -17.09 -14.72
C ASN A 320 -3.44 -16.57 -16.03
N ASN A 321 -4.59 -17.14 -16.40
CA ASN A 321 -5.31 -16.79 -17.63
C ASN A 321 -6.21 -15.54 -17.50
N ARG A 322 -6.17 -14.83 -16.36
CA ARG A 322 -7.00 -13.64 -16.11
C ARG A 322 -6.12 -12.51 -15.60
N SER A 323 -5.98 -11.43 -16.37
CA SER A 323 -5.25 -10.22 -15.96
C SER A 323 -6.17 -9.00 -15.94
N MET A 324 -6.05 -8.13 -14.93
CA MET A 324 -6.71 -6.82 -14.97
C MET A 324 -6.26 -5.96 -16.16
N SER A 325 -5.11 -6.29 -16.78
CA SER A 325 -4.63 -5.61 -18.00
C SER A 325 -5.51 -5.87 -19.24
N ASP A 326 -6.40 -6.88 -19.19
CA ASP A 326 -7.38 -7.19 -20.24
C ASP A 326 -8.59 -6.24 -20.23
N ILE A 327 -8.77 -5.49 -19.14
CA ILE A 327 -9.88 -4.54 -18.96
C ILE A 327 -9.68 -3.30 -19.85
N ASN A 328 -8.43 -2.90 -20.12
CA ASN A 328 -8.14 -1.75 -20.97
C ASN A 328 -8.21 -2.13 -22.46
N THR A 329 -9.16 -1.57 -23.21
CA THR A 329 -9.35 -1.86 -24.64
C THR A 329 -8.15 -1.45 -25.50
N ASN A 330 -7.38 -0.43 -25.10
CA ASN A 330 -6.19 0.01 -25.84
C ASN A 330 -4.99 -0.95 -25.70
N SER A 331 -4.94 -1.81 -24.67
CA SER A 331 -3.91 -2.84 -24.54
C SER A 331 -4.26 -4.12 -25.32
N LYS A 332 -5.49 -4.28 -25.81
CA LYS A 332 -5.92 -5.46 -26.59
C LYS A 332 -5.12 -5.68 -27.87
N LYS A 333 -4.53 -4.63 -28.46
CA LYS A 333 -3.63 -4.78 -29.62
C LYS A 333 -2.42 -5.68 -29.33
N TYR A 334 -2.05 -5.82 -28.05
CA TYR A 334 -0.90 -6.60 -27.59
C TYR A 334 -1.31 -7.87 -26.81
N SER A 335 -2.60 -8.21 -26.71
CA SER A 335 -3.07 -9.25 -25.77
C SER A 335 -2.88 -10.68 -26.26
N LYS A 336 -2.80 -10.93 -27.57
CA LYS A 336 -2.75 -12.30 -28.13
C LYS A 336 -1.50 -13.11 -27.76
N ALA A 337 -0.41 -12.47 -27.30
CA ALA A 337 0.86 -13.12 -26.97
C ALA A 337 1.29 -12.97 -25.50
N ARG A 338 0.53 -12.26 -24.67
CA ARG A 338 0.91 -12.00 -23.28
C ARG A 338 0.39 -13.09 -22.36
N ARG A 339 1.29 -13.76 -21.67
CA ARG A 339 0.97 -14.66 -20.55
C ARG A 339 1.35 -13.99 -19.25
N THR A 340 0.40 -13.91 -18.33
CA THR A 340 0.68 -13.47 -16.96
C THR A 340 1.15 -14.69 -16.18
N GLU A 341 2.36 -14.61 -15.66
CA GLU A 341 3.00 -15.68 -14.89
C GLU A 341 3.46 -15.12 -13.55
N GLU A 342 3.00 -15.73 -12.48
CA GLU A 342 3.48 -15.50 -11.12
C GLU A 342 4.48 -16.60 -10.79
N SER A 343 5.64 -16.23 -10.28
CA SER A 343 6.75 -17.13 -9.98
C SER A 343 7.10 -17.02 -8.50
N VAL A 344 7.24 -18.18 -7.85
CA VAL A 344 7.79 -18.30 -6.51
C VAL A 344 9.25 -18.72 -6.64
N LEU A 345 10.16 -17.85 -6.22
CA LEU A 345 11.59 -18.07 -6.18
C LEU A 345 11.99 -18.36 -4.74
N ILE A 346 12.62 -19.50 -4.50
CA ILE A 346 13.18 -19.89 -3.21
C ILE A 346 14.69 -19.82 -3.31
N PHE A 347 15.27 -18.88 -2.60
CA PHE A 347 16.71 -18.70 -2.49
C PHE A 347 17.23 -19.25 -1.16
N LYS A 348 18.48 -19.70 -1.18
CA LYS A 348 19.26 -19.93 0.04
C LYS A 348 20.37 -18.88 0.12
N LYS A 349 20.47 -18.18 1.25
CA LYS A 349 21.62 -17.30 1.51
C LYS A 349 22.86 -18.15 1.75
N LEU A 350 23.94 -17.88 1.00
CA LEU A 350 25.23 -18.56 1.17
C LEU A 350 25.94 -18.10 2.45
#